data_AF-A0A7J8U2M1-F1
#
_entry.id   AF-A0A7J8U2M1-F1
#
_cell.length_a   1.000
_cell.length_b   1.000
_cell.length_c   1.000
_cell.angle_alpha   90.00
_cell.angle_beta   90.00
_cell.angle_gamma   90.00
#
_symmetry.space_group_name_H-M   'P 1'
#
loop_
_entity.id
_entity.type
_entity.pdbx_description
1 polymer ?
#
loop_
_entity_poly.entity_id
_entity_poly.type
_entity_poly.pdbx_seq_one_letter_code
_entity_poly.pdbx_strand_id
1 'polypeptide(L)' 'MAFNGGMRFCVEADFSKLQMAVFLHCLVTKYNHQNLEPSFRWEPVKGGNILRTPGLQFPDGFHIRLMEIN' A
#
# COMPACT_ATOMS: atom_id res chain seq x y z
N MET A 1 11.45 5.25 14.63
CA MET A 1 11.24 5.67 13.22
C MET A 1 11.33 4.43 12.33
N ALA A 2 10.45 4.25 11.35
CA ALA A 2 10.44 3.07 10.47
C ALA A 2 11.69 2.97 9.57
N PHE A 3 12.33 4.11 9.29
CA PHE A 3 13.48 4.25 8.40
C PHE A 3 14.80 4.47 9.15
N ASN A 4 14.87 4.05 10.41
CA ASN A 4 16.02 4.27 11.29
C ASN A 4 16.37 5.79 11.44
N GLY A 5 17.62 6.14 11.80
CA GLY A 5 18.06 7.53 12.01
C GLY A 5 19.59 7.69 12.01
N GLY A 6 20.06 8.94 12.10
CA GLY A 6 21.48 9.29 12.09
C GLY A 6 22.18 8.90 10.78
N MET A 7 23.43 8.44 10.87
CA MET A 7 24.22 8.00 9.70
C MET A 7 23.64 6.77 8.98
N ARG A 8 22.65 6.10 9.56
CA ARG A 8 22.00 4.91 9.01
C ARG A 8 20.53 5.16 8.68
N PHE A 9 20.14 6.42 8.50
CA PHE A 9 18.82 6.76 7.99
C PHE A 9 18.63 6.17 6.58
N CYS A 10 17.44 5.64 6.29
CA CYS A 10 17.14 5.11 4.97
C CYS A 10 17.21 6.24 3.93
N VAL A 11 18.18 6.16 3.02
CA VAL A 11 18.40 7.15 1.96
C VAL A 11 17.15 7.33 1.09
N GLU A 12 16.38 6.26 0.89
CA GLU A 12 15.19 6.25 0.05
C GLU A 12 13.87 6.40 0.84
N ALA A 13 13.92 6.88 2.08
CA ALA A 13 12.72 7.02 2.91
C ALA A 13 11.64 7.88 2.24
N ASP A 14 12.01 9.00 1.64
CA ASP A 14 11.04 9.91 1.00
C ASP A 14 10.53 9.39 -0.33
N PHE A 15 11.39 8.73 -1.11
CA PHE A 15 10.96 8.04 -2.32
C PHE A 15 9.98 6.89 -2.01
N SER A 16 10.27 6.09 -0.98
CA SER A 16 9.38 5.01 -0.52
C SER A 16 8.01 5.55 -0.13
N LYS A 17 7.97 6.67 0.62
CA LYS A 17 6.70 7.33 0.97
C LYS A 17 5.96 7.82 -0.28
N LEU A 18 6.65 8.44 -1.22
CA LEU A 18 6.05 8.92 -2.47
C LEU A 18 5.47 7.75 -3.28
N GLN A 19 6.22 6.67 -3.45
CA GLN A 19 5.76 5.48 -4.16
C GLN A 19 4.51 4.88 -3.52
N MET A 20 4.49 4.73 -2.19
CA MET A 20 3.31 4.27 -1.46
C MET A 20 2.13 5.22 -1.60
N ALA A 21 2.35 6.53 -1.49
CA ALA A 21 1.32 7.55 -1.61
C ALA A 21 0.70 7.56 -3.01
N VAL A 22 1.51 7.50 -4.07
CA VAL A 22 1.05 7.46 -5.46
C VAL A 22 0.27 6.17 -5.72
N PHE A 23 0.77 5.02 -5.27
CA PHE A 23 0.07 3.75 -5.42
C PHE A 23 -1.33 3.81 -4.77
N LEU A 24 -1.43 4.28 -3.52
CA LEU A 24 -2.70 4.41 -2.82
C LEU A 24 -3.60 5.45 -3.51
N HIS A 25 -3.05 6.60 -3.90
CA HIS A 25 -3.77 7.65 -4.61
C HIS A 25 -4.45 7.13 -5.87
N CYS A 26 -3.71 6.45 -6.74
CA CYS A 26 -4.25 5.86 -7.95
C CYS A 26 -5.27 4.74 -7.67
N LEU A 27 -5.04 3.96 -6.60
CA LEU A 27 -5.94 2.88 -6.21
C LEU A 27 -7.29 3.38 -5.69
N VAL A 28 -7.35 4.58 -5.10
CA VAL A 28 -8.57 5.13 -4.49
C VAL A 28 -9.10 6.36 -5.20
N THR A 29 -8.55 6.78 -6.33
CA THR A 29 -9.02 7.97 -7.06
C THR A 29 -9.40 7.64 -8.50
N LYS A 30 -10.61 7.99 -8.93
CA LYS A 30 -10.94 8.21 -10.35
C LYS A 30 -10.91 9.70 -10.64
N TYR A 31 -10.26 10.07 -11.74
CA TYR A 31 -10.37 11.40 -12.29
C TYR A 31 -11.48 11.42 -13.34
N ASN A 32 -12.70 11.71 -12.90
CA ASN A 32 -13.75 12.16 -13.80
C ASN A 32 -13.81 13.68 -13.76
N HIS A 33 -14.14 14.31 -14.88
CA HIS A 33 -13.93 15.73 -15.20
C HIS A 33 -14.57 16.76 -14.23
N GLN A 34 -15.24 16.31 -13.18
CA GLN A 34 -16.04 17.12 -12.26
C GLN A 34 -15.88 16.78 -10.77
N ASN A 35 -15.41 15.59 -10.35
CA ASN A 35 -15.29 15.21 -8.93
C ASN A 35 -14.25 14.11 -8.68
N LEU A 36 -13.75 14.07 -7.43
CA LEU A 36 -12.81 13.05 -6.95
C LEU A 36 -13.60 11.92 -6.27
N GLU A 37 -13.90 10.86 -7.02
CA GLU A 37 -14.64 9.72 -6.52
C GLU A 37 -13.72 8.52 -6.27
N PRO A 38 -14.01 7.69 -5.26
CA PRO A 38 -13.21 6.50 -4.99
C PRO A 38 -13.26 5.51 -6.15
N SER A 39 -12.10 5.04 -6.62
CA SER A 39 -12.00 4.17 -7.81
C SER A 39 -12.21 2.70 -7.52
N PHE A 40 -11.48 2.17 -6.55
CA PHE A 40 -11.55 0.75 -6.19
C PHE A 40 -11.81 0.55 -4.71
N ARG A 41 -12.65 -0.45 -4.41
CA ARG A 41 -12.85 -1.00 -3.08
C ARG A 41 -11.91 -2.21 -2.90
N TRP A 42 -11.12 -2.17 -1.82
CA TRP A 42 -10.31 -3.29 -1.37
C TRP A 42 -11.10 -4.16 -0.39
N GLU A 43 -11.24 -5.45 -0.70
CA GLU A 43 -11.81 -6.45 0.20
C GLU A 43 -10.79 -7.58 0.49
N PRO A 44 -10.38 -7.81 1.76
CA PRO A 44 -9.59 -8.96 2.13
C PRO A 44 -10.37 -10.26 1.90
N VAL A 45 -9.78 -11.25 1.23
CA VAL A 45 -10.42 -12.53 0.89
C VAL A 45 -9.87 -13.67 1.74
N LYS A 46 -8.55 -13.79 1.81
CA LYS A 46 -7.85 -14.91 2.46
C LYS A 46 -6.40 -14.55 2.76
N GLY A 47 -5.79 -15.26 3.69
CA GLY A 47 -4.37 -15.13 4.01
C GLY A 47 -4.18 -14.13 5.13
N GLY A 48 -3.03 -13.47 5.15
CA GLY A 48 -2.72 -12.54 6.25
C GLY A 48 -2.08 -13.21 7.46
N ASN A 49 -1.68 -14.48 7.33
CA ASN A 49 -0.68 -15.05 8.22
C ASN A 49 0.58 -14.20 8.09
N ILE A 50 1.01 -13.59 9.18
CA ILE A 50 2.18 -12.72 9.22
C ILE A 50 3.33 -13.49 9.87
N LEU A 51 4.44 -13.59 9.16
CA LEU A 51 5.70 -14.08 9.70
C LEU A 51 6.71 -12.93 9.77
N ARG A 52 7.49 -12.87 10.85
CA ARG A 52 8.54 -11.85 11.05
C ARG A 52 9.84 -12.52 11.45
N THR A 53 10.62 -12.94 10.46
CA THR A 53 11.87 -13.67 10.71
C THR A 53 12.85 -13.55 9.53
N PRO A 54 13.80 -12.59 9.56
CA PRO A 54 13.76 -11.31 10.27
C PRO A 54 12.85 -10.27 9.56
N GLY A 55 12.50 -10.48 8.29
CA GLY A 55 11.62 -9.61 7.50
C GLY A 55 10.14 -9.93 7.71
N LEU A 56 9.26 -8.94 7.41
CA LEU A 56 7.81 -9.13 7.35
C LEU A 56 7.44 -9.91 6.09
N GLN A 57 6.70 -11.00 6.26
CA GLN A 57 6.30 -11.88 5.18
C GLN A 57 4.85 -12.33 5.35
N PHE A 58 4.22 -12.64 4.22
CA PHE A 58 2.94 -13.34 4.16
C PHE A 58 3.19 -14.68 3.46
N PRO A 59 3.57 -15.75 4.19
CA PRO A 59 3.98 -17.03 3.58
C PRO A 59 2.89 -17.65 2.70
N ASP A 60 1.62 -17.45 3.08
CA ASP A 60 0.46 -17.90 2.31
C ASP A 60 -0.14 -16.78 1.43
N GLY A 61 0.57 -15.66 1.28
CA GLY A 61 0.07 -14.45 0.63
C GLY A 61 -0.99 -13.68 1.43
N PHE A 62 -1.33 -12.49 0.92
CA PHE A 62 -2.49 -11.71 1.35
C PHE A 62 -3.40 -11.51 0.14
N HIS A 63 -4.47 -12.30 0.07
CA HIS A 63 -5.38 -12.33 -1.07
C HIS A 63 -6.44 -11.26 -0.90
N ILE A 64 -6.57 -10.44 -1.94
CA ILE A 64 -7.47 -9.30 -1.94
C ILE A 64 -8.34 -9.37 -3.20
N ARG A 65 -9.56 -8.88 -3.08
CA ARG A 65 -10.44 -8.60 -4.20
C ARG A 65 -10.50 -7.08 -4.37
N LEU A 66 -10.19 -6.62 -5.56
CA LEU A 66 -10.39 -5.23 -5.96
C LEU A 66 -11.66 -5.15 -6.79
N MET A 67 -12.58 -4.30 -6.36
CA MET A 67 -13.86 -4.06 -7.06
C MET A 67 -13.90 -2.61 -7.50
N GLU A 68 -14.23 -2.37 -8.75
CA GLU A 68 -14.49 -1.02 -9.22
C GLU A 68 -15.74 -0.48 -8.53
N ILE A 69 -15.65 0.74 -8.00
CA ILE A 69 -16.80 1.46 -7.47
C ILE A 69 -17.37 2.26 -8.64
N ASN A 70 -18.64 2.01 -8.93
CA ASN A 70 -19.42 2.70 -9.97
C ASN A 70 -20.06 3.96 -9.42
#